data_AF-A0A3Q0JG23-F1
#
_entry.id   AF-A0A3Q0JG23-F1
#
_cell.length_a   1.000
_cell.length_b   1.000
_cell.length_c   1.000
_cell.angle_alpha   90.00
_cell.angle_beta   90.00
_cell.angle_gamma   90.00
#
_symmetry.space_group_name_H-M   'P 1'
#
loop_
_entity.id
_entity.type
_entity.pdbx_description
1 polymer ?
#
loop_
_entity_poly.entity_id
_entity_poly.type
_entity_poly.pdbx_seq_one_letter_code
_entity_poly.pdbx_strand_id
1 'polypeptide(L)'
;MLHLRNSCADNQETPAKLLYARNLRTNLPISNSQLRTSPVPFNRFKAMNKKRIVTMKSQYDKGAKSLPKFKLNENVLYQKKPGDVWLPAKVSKLPHQIRSKRSYEIVTPDGSSYIRNRVYLKETTQEQESQDLNQENNMKSPEINLSNDFSDYFHVFGEPDKVQENLDTFEIGAGSELQAESNLDTSEIGAGSELQAESNLDTSEIGAGSELQAESNLDTSEIGAGSELQAESNLDTSEIGAGSELQAEK
;
A
#
# COMPACT_ATOMS: atom_id res chain seq x y z
N MET A 1 -11.18 -10.82 28.79
CA MET A 1 -10.94 -10.94 27.34
C MET A 1 -12.14 -11.43 26.52
N LEU A 2 -12.96 -12.40 26.96
CA LEU A 2 -14.10 -12.88 26.14
C LEU A 2 -15.21 -11.84 25.92
N HIS A 3 -15.44 -10.95 26.89
CA HIS A 3 -16.43 -9.87 26.78
C HIS A 3 -16.14 -8.93 25.60
N LEU A 4 -14.87 -8.54 25.40
CA LEU A 4 -14.46 -7.64 24.31
C LEU A 4 -14.74 -8.24 22.93
N ARG A 5 -14.63 -9.56 22.80
CA ARG A 5 -14.96 -10.28 21.56
C ARG A 5 -16.45 -10.30 21.27
N ASN A 6 -17.30 -10.20 22.29
CA ASN A 6 -18.75 -10.13 22.16
C ASN A 6 -19.30 -8.70 22.10
N SER A 7 -18.45 -7.67 22.20
CA SER A 7 -18.86 -6.29 22.06
C SER A 7 -19.05 -5.94 20.59
N CYS A 8 -20.20 -5.38 20.23
CA CYS A 8 -20.43 -4.81 18.90
C CYS A 8 -19.99 -3.34 18.87
N ALA A 9 -19.47 -2.90 17.72
CA ALA A 9 -19.42 -1.49 17.38
C ALA A 9 -20.74 -1.07 16.72
N ASP A 10 -20.99 0.24 16.58
CA ASP A 10 -22.24 0.76 16.02
C ASP A 10 -22.58 0.11 14.67
N ASN A 11 -23.75 -0.53 14.62
CA ASN A 11 -24.25 -1.27 13.45
C ASN A 11 -23.33 -2.40 12.94
N GLN A 12 -22.47 -2.98 13.78
CA GLN A 12 -21.61 -4.10 13.40
C GLN A 12 -21.95 -5.39 14.15
N GLU A 13 -21.67 -6.51 13.50
CA GLU A 13 -21.65 -7.81 14.18
C GLU A 13 -20.41 -7.88 15.09
N THR A 14 -20.51 -8.68 16.15
CA THR A 14 -19.43 -8.80 17.13
C THR A 14 -18.23 -9.50 16.51
N PRO A 15 -16.98 -9.19 16.96
CA PRO A 15 -15.79 -9.92 16.51
C PRO A 15 -15.90 -11.44 16.66
N ALA A 16 -16.52 -11.90 17.75
CA ALA A 16 -16.80 -13.32 17.99
C ALA A 16 -17.73 -13.91 16.93
N LYS A 17 -18.76 -13.18 16.52
CA LYS A 17 -19.71 -13.67 15.51
C LYS A 17 -19.12 -13.63 14.11
N LEU A 18 -18.28 -12.64 13.79
CA LEU A 18 -17.56 -12.60 12.51
C LEU A 18 -16.58 -13.79 12.38
N LEU A 19 -15.93 -14.19 13.48
CA LEU A 19 -14.94 -15.26 13.46
C LEU A 19 -15.54 -16.66 13.66
N TYR A 20 -16.49 -16.81 14.58
CA TYR A 20 -17.02 -18.11 15.02
C TYR A 20 -18.49 -18.33 14.64
N ALA A 21 -19.10 -17.40 13.89
CA ALA A 21 -20.53 -17.39 13.60
C ALA A 21 -21.43 -17.37 14.84
N ARG A 22 -20.92 -17.08 16.05
CA ARG A 22 -21.71 -17.07 17.29
C ARG A 22 -21.11 -16.16 18.35
N ASN A 23 -21.90 -15.78 19.34
CA ASN A 23 -21.37 -15.14 20.53
C ASN A 23 -20.79 -16.19 21.50
N LEU A 24 -19.75 -15.79 22.23
CA LEU A 24 -19.10 -16.66 23.20
C LEU A 24 -19.85 -16.61 24.53
N ARG A 25 -19.79 -17.70 25.30
CA ARG A 25 -20.34 -17.70 26.65
C ARG A 25 -19.45 -16.87 27.58
N THR A 26 -20.02 -15.89 28.26
CA THR A 26 -19.33 -15.03 29.23
C THR A 26 -20.09 -15.03 30.55
N ASN A 27 -19.55 -14.32 31.55
CA ASN A 27 -20.20 -14.17 32.86
C ASN A 27 -21.39 -13.20 32.82
N LEU A 28 -21.58 -12.48 31.70
CA LEU A 28 -22.75 -11.63 31.51
C LEU A 28 -23.93 -12.48 31.02
N PRO A 29 -25.16 -12.16 31.44
CA PRO A 29 -26.34 -12.86 30.97
C PRO A 29 -26.47 -12.68 29.46
N ILE A 30 -26.59 -13.79 28.74
CA ILE A 30 -26.75 -13.83 27.28
C ILE A 30 -27.80 -14.87 26.92
N SER A 31 -28.61 -14.59 25.90
CA SER A 31 -29.61 -15.55 25.44
C SER A 31 -28.95 -16.80 24.85
N ASN A 32 -29.52 -17.97 25.14
CA ASN A 32 -29.07 -19.23 24.55
C ASN A 32 -29.15 -19.22 23.02
N SER A 33 -30.05 -18.43 22.42
CA SER A 33 -30.12 -18.29 20.96
C SER A 33 -28.86 -17.63 20.37
N GLN A 34 -28.25 -16.68 21.07
CA GLN A 34 -27.05 -15.97 20.62
C GLN A 34 -25.77 -16.81 20.78
N LEU A 35 -25.82 -17.87 21.59
CA LEU A 35 -24.74 -18.85 21.72
C LEU A 35 -24.75 -19.89 20.59
N ARG A 36 -25.83 -19.98 19.81
CA ARG A 36 -25.93 -20.88 18.66
C ARG A 36 -25.19 -20.30 17.45
N THR A 37 -24.71 -21.19 16.58
CA THR A 37 -24.05 -20.83 15.32
C THR A 37 -25.06 -20.24 14.34
N SER A 38 -24.77 -19.02 13.89
CA SER A 38 -25.52 -18.21 12.94
C SER A 38 -24.53 -17.41 12.09
N PRO A 39 -24.14 -17.92 10.90
CA PRO A 39 -23.20 -17.24 10.01
C PRO A 39 -23.68 -15.83 9.64
N VAL A 40 -22.73 -14.89 9.56
CA VAL A 40 -23.02 -13.53 9.08
C VAL A 40 -22.97 -13.53 7.55
N PRO A 41 -24.01 -13.07 6.85
CA PRO A 41 -24.00 -13.02 5.38
C PRO A 41 -22.93 -12.05 4.87
N PHE A 42 -22.00 -12.57 4.06
CA PHE A 42 -20.82 -11.82 3.57
C PHE A 42 -21.20 -10.54 2.81
N ASN A 43 -22.17 -10.63 1.89
CA ASN A 43 -22.59 -9.47 1.08
C ASN A 43 -23.13 -8.31 1.94
N ARG A 44 -23.91 -8.64 2.99
CA ARG A 44 -24.40 -7.66 3.95
C ARG A 44 -23.24 -7.04 4.73
N PHE A 45 -22.32 -7.86 5.23
CA PHE A 45 -21.14 -7.38 5.96
C PHE A 45 -20.28 -6.46 5.08
N LYS A 46 -19.97 -6.86 3.85
CA LYS A 46 -19.20 -6.09 2.87
C LYS A 46 -19.84 -4.73 2.61
N ALA A 47 -21.14 -4.69 2.35
CA ALA A 47 -21.87 -3.45 2.10
C ALA A 47 -21.86 -2.51 3.33
N MET A 48 -22.07 -3.04 4.54
CA MET A 48 -22.04 -2.25 5.77
C MET A 48 -20.63 -1.73 6.08
N ASN A 49 -19.60 -2.56 5.90
CA ASN A 49 -18.22 -2.16 6.14
C ASN A 49 -17.76 -1.08 5.15
N LYS A 50 -18.13 -1.17 3.86
CA LYS A 50 -17.86 -0.12 2.86
C LYS A 50 -18.47 1.22 3.28
N LYS A 51 -19.75 1.24 3.66
CA LYS A 51 -20.43 2.45 4.15
C LYS A 51 -19.71 3.07 5.34
N ARG A 52 -19.33 2.24 6.33
CA ARG A 52 -18.61 2.69 7.52
C ARG A 52 -17.26 3.31 7.18
N ILE A 53 -16.46 2.66 6.32
CA ILE A 53 -15.16 3.17 5.89
C ILE A 53 -15.32 4.55 5.23
N VAL A 54 -16.29 4.70 4.33
CA VAL A 54 -16.57 5.98 3.65
C VAL A 54 -17.00 7.06 4.66
N THR A 55 -17.93 6.75 5.56
CA THR A 55 -18.37 7.71 6.58
C THR A 55 -17.24 8.10 7.53
N MET A 56 -16.43 7.14 7.98
CA MET A 56 -15.28 7.40 8.85
C MET A 56 -14.23 8.27 8.14
N LYS A 57 -13.92 7.97 6.88
CA LYS A 57 -13.01 8.76 6.05
C LYS A 57 -13.54 10.18 5.90
N SER A 58 -14.79 10.35 5.47
CA SER A 58 -15.41 11.67 5.31
C SER A 58 -15.40 12.46 6.62
N GLN A 59 -15.70 11.83 7.76
CA GLN A 59 -15.70 12.50 9.06
C GLN A 59 -14.29 12.91 9.51
N TYR A 60 -13.29 12.07 9.27
CA TYR A 60 -11.89 12.35 9.59
C TYR A 60 -11.32 13.46 8.69
N ASP A 61 -11.59 13.40 7.39
CA ASP A 61 -11.04 14.31 6.39
C ASP A 61 -11.57 15.75 6.54
N LYS A 62 -12.72 15.96 7.20
CA LYS A 62 -13.27 17.31 7.50
C LYS A 62 -12.28 18.28 8.16
N GLY A 63 -11.40 17.76 9.01
CA GLY A 63 -10.39 18.56 9.71
C GLY A 63 -8.96 18.34 9.19
N ALA A 64 -8.78 17.45 8.22
CA ALA A 64 -7.47 17.05 7.74
C ALA A 64 -6.94 18.03 6.67
N LYS A 65 -5.63 18.31 6.71
CA LYS A 65 -4.93 19.10 5.69
C LYS A 65 -3.88 18.21 5.03
N SER A 66 -3.77 18.30 3.71
CA SER A 66 -2.71 17.60 2.97
C SER A 66 -1.36 18.28 3.23
N LEU A 67 -0.33 17.49 3.49
CA LEU A 67 1.04 17.97 3.74
C LEU A 67 1.79 18.11 2.40
N PRO A 68 2.61 19.17 2.19
CA PRO A 68 3.38 19.37 0.97
C PRO A 68 4.30 18.18 0.64
N LYS A 69 4.38 17.72 -0.60
CA LYS A 69 5.29 16.61 -0.96
C LYS A 69 6.75 17.08 -1.01
N PHE A 70 7.69 16.23 -0.60
CA PHE A 70 9.12 16.50 -0.71
C PHE A 70 9.69 15.96 -2.03
N LYS A 71 10.78 16.55 -2.49
CA LYS A 71 11.54 16.10 -3.65
C LYS A 71 12.70 15.19 -3.24
N LEU A 72 13.21 14.43 -4.20
CA LEU A 72 14.42 13.65 -4.03
C LEU A 72 15.59 14.59 -3.68
N ASN A 73 16.46 14.15 -2.76
CA ASN A 73 17.63 14.89 -2.31
C ASN A 73 17.35 16.22 -1.59
N GLU A 74 16.12 16.47 -1.13
CA GLU A 74 15.77 17.66 -0.37
C GLU A 74 16.24 17.56 1.10
N ASN A 75 16.70 18.68 1.67
CA ASN A 75 17.06 18.76 3.09
C ASN A 75 15.79 18.86 3.94
N VAL A 76 15.65 17.95 4.90
CA VAL A 76 14.48 17.85 5.76
C VAL A 76 14.90 17.64 7.20
N LEU A 77 14.04 18.09 8.11
CA LEU A 77 14.15 17.74 9.52
C LEU A 77 13.25 16.53 9.80
N TYR A 78 13.75 15.56 10.57
CA TYR A 78 13.00 14.36 10.94
C TYR A 78 12.93 14.14 12.45
N GLN A 79 11.90 13.41 12.88
CA GLN A 79 11.68 13.09 14.29
C GLN A 79 11.79 11.58 14.55
N LYS A 80 12.62 11.15 15.52
CA LYS A 80 12.83 9.73 15.84
C LYS A 80 11.67 9.11 16.61
N LYS A 81 11.09 9.82 17.56
CA LYS A 81 9.89 9.43 18.32
C LYS A 81 8.91 10.60 18.35
N PRO A 82 7.59 10.36 18.43
CA PRO A 82 6.64 11.46 18.56
C PRO A 82 6.99 12.30 19.79
N GLY A 83 7.28 13.59 19.58
CA GLY A 83 7.69 14.53 20.64
C GLY A 83 9.20 14.68 20.85
N ASP A 84 10.03 13.96 20.11
CA ASP A 84 11.50 14.07 20.15
C ASP A 84 12.02 15.31 19.40
N VAL A 85 13.32 15.58 19.51
CA VAL A 85 13.99 16.67 18.79
C VAL A 85 13.98 16.41 17.28
N TRP A 86 13.86 17.49 16.51
CA TRP A 86 13.95 17.46 15.05
C TRP A 86 15.42 17.45 14.63
N LEU A 87 15.83 16.40 13.93
CA LEU A 87 17.21 16.21 13.49
C LEU A 87 17.31 16.43 11.98
N PRO A 88 18.43 16.95 11.46
CA PRO A 88 18.63 17.13 10.03
C PRO A 88 18.82 15.78 9.32
N ALA A 89 18.29 15.69 8.11
CA ALA A 89 18.48 14.57 7.19
C ALA A 89 18.20 15.02 5.74
N LYS A 90 18.45 14.11 4.80
CA LYS A 90 18.20 14.33 3.38
C LYS A 90 17.28 13.25 2.83
N VAL A 91 16.31 13.61 2.00
CA VAL A 91 15.41 12.64 1.36
C VAL A 91 16.18 11.81 0.34
N SER A 92 16.25 10.51 0.54
CA SER A 92 16.92 9.56 -0.37
C SER A 92 15.96 8.82 -1.28
N LYS A 93 14.72 8.53 -0.84
CA LYS A 93 13.71 7.90 -1.70
C LYS A 93 12.32 8.48 -1.45
N LEU A 94 11.56 8.59 -2.52
CA LEU A 94 10.18 9.08 -2.54
C LEU A 94 9.18 7.97 -2.18
N PRO A 95 7.93 8.32 -1.85
CA PRO A 95 6.94 7.33 -1.40
C PRO A 95 6.66 6.24 -2.42
N HIS A 96 6.59 6.60 -3.71
CA HIS A 96 6.45 5.67 -4.83
C HIS A 96 7.57 4.62 -4.86
N GLN A 97 8.83 5.05 -4.68
CA GLN A 97 10.00 4.17 -4.68
C GLN A 97 10.05 3.20 -3.48
N ILE A 98 9.31 3.48 -2.40
CA ILE A 98 9.24 2.64 -1.18
C ILE A 98 7.88 1.94 -1.08
N ARG A 99 7.04 2.01 -2.13
CA ARG A 99 5.69 1.41 -2.16
C ARG A 99 4.80 1.90 -1.00
N SER A 100 4.97 3.16 -0.60
CA SER A 100 4.15 3.80 0.42
C SER A 100 3.47 5.04 -0.14
N LYS A 101 2.25 5.35 0.32
CA LYS A 101 1.57 6.60 -0.06
C LYS A 101 2.04 7.82 0.74
N ARG A 102 2.78 7.61 1.84
CA ARG A 102 3.08 8.66 2.83
C ARG A 102 4.48 8.63 3.43
N SER A 103 5.27 7.60 3.16
CA SER A 103 6.56 7.40 3.82
C SER A 103 7.69 7.77 2.87
N TYR A 104 8.75 8.35 3.42
CA TYR A 104 9.97 8.72 2.70
C TYR A 104 11.15 8.03 3.37
N GLU A 105 12.17 7.70 2.58
CA GLU A 105 13.46 7.27 3.12
C GLU A 105 14.34 8.50 3.22
N ILE A 106 14.95 8.68 4.38
CA ILE A 106 15.85 9.78 4.67
C ILE A 106 17.21 9.21 5.07
N VAL A 107 18.27 9.93 4.72
CA VAL A 107 19.64 9.62 5.13
C VAL A 107 20.11 10.72 6.06
N THR A 108 20.59 10.31 7.23
CA THR A 108 21.19 11.20 8.23
C THR A 108 22.60 11.64 7.81
N PRO A 109 23.13 12.74 8.36
CA PRO A 109 24.53 13.12 8.17
C PRO A 109 25.51 12.01 8.55
N ASP A 110 25.13 11.16 9.51
CA ASP A 110 25.90 9.99 9.96
C ASP A 110 25.88 8.82 8.95
N GLY A 111 25.14 8.94 7.84
CA GLY A 111 25.02 7.92 6.80
C GLY A 111 23.96 6.84 7.08
N SER A 112 23.29 6.86 8.23
CA SER A 112 22.19 5.93 8.53
C SER A 112 20.91 6.31 7.77
N SER A 113 20.24 5.34 7.15
CA SER A 113 18.94 5.56 6.50
C SER A 113 17.77 5.18 7.42
N TYR A 114 16.67 5.93 7.30
CA TYR A 114 15.44 5.70 8.05
C TYR A 114 14.22 5.91 7.16
N ILE A 115 13.17 5.13 7.36
CA ILE A 115 11.87 5.36 6.73
C ILE A 115 10.96 6.12 7.70
N ARG A 116 10.43 7.27 7.27
CA ARG A 116 9.58 8.13 8.10
C ARG A 116 8.32 8.56 7.35
N ASN A 117 7.18 8.51 8.04
CA ASN A 117 5.94 9.08 7.51
C ASN A 117 6.09 10.60 7.34
N ARG A 118 5.39 11.16 6.35
CA ARG A 118 5.38 12.59 6.02
C ARG A 118 5.13 13.51 7.21
N VAL A 119 4.32 13.06 8.19
CA VAL A 119 4.01 13.80 9.42
C VAL A 119 5.26 14.03 10.30
N TYR A 120 6.24 13.13 10.24
CA TYR A 120 7.48 13.21 11.01
C TYR A 120 8.63 13.83 10.21
N LEU A 121 8.29 14.58 9.14
CA LEU A 121 9.24 15.28 8.29
C LEU A 121 8.80 16.74 8.15
N LYS A 122 9.77 17.65 8.27
CA LYS A 122 9.57 19.10 8.11
C LYS A 122 10.54 19.65 7.08
N GLU A 123 10.09 20.68 6.39
CA GLU A 123 10.93 21.49 5.51
C GLU A 123 11.97 22.22 6.36
N THR A 124 13.21 22.25 5.89
CA THR A 124 14.26 23.09 6.49
C THR A 124 14.15 24.48 5.86
N THR A 125 13.74 25.48 6.63
CA THR A 125 13.87 26.87 6.19
C THR A 125 15.36 27.23 6.20
N GLN A 126 15.88 27.70 5.06
CA GLN A 126 17.30 28.08 4.85
C GLN A 126 17.82 29.14 5.85
N GLU A 127 16.97 29.72 6.69
CA GLU A 127 17.33 30.70 7.72
C GLU A 127 17.87 30.06 9.02
N GLN A 128 17.80 28.73 9.20
CA GLN A 128 18.20 28.06 10.45
C GLN A 128 19.56 27.33 10.41
N GLU A 129 20.25 27.29 9.27
CA GLU A 129 21.54 26.58 9.13
C GLU A 129 22.74 27.26 9.82
N SER A 130 22.58 28.47 10.38
CA SER A 130 23.71 29.23 10.94
C SER A 130 23.82 29.27 12.46
N GLN A 131 22.92 28.64 13.24
CA GLN A 131 22.94 28.80 14.71
C GLN A 131 23.27 27.55 15.55
N ASP A 132 23.15 26.32 15.05
CA ASP A 132 23.20 25.13 15.94
C ASP A 132 24.43 24.21 15.77
N LEU A 133 25.45 24.56 14.98
CA LEU A 133 26.68 23.75 14.85
C LEU A 133 27.70 23.92 15.99
N ASN A 134 27.38 24.69 17.03
CA ASN A 134 28.26 24.93 18.17
C ASN A 134 27.67 24.38 19.47
N GLN A 135 27.52 23.07 19.58
CA GLN A 135 27.61 22.38 20.88
C GLN A 135 27.78 20.85 20.72
N GLU A 136 28.99 20.40 21.11
CA GLU A 136 29.31 19.11 21.73
C GLU A 136 29.12 17.85 20.86
N ASN A 137 30.14 17.27 20.21
CA ASN A 137 31.37 16.70 20.77
C ASN A 137 31.20 16.18 22.21
N ASN A 138 30.72 14.93 22.37
CA ASN A 138 31.35 13.86 23.17
C ASN A 138 30.35 12.71 23.40
N MET A 139 30.71 11.50 22.95
CA MET A 139 30.45 10.17 23.56
C MET A 139 30.16 9.07 22.53
N LYS A 140 31.01 8.04 22.65
CA LYS A 140 31.10 6.74 21.97
C LYS A 140 29.77 6.03 21.72
N SER A 141 29.66 5.44 20.52
CA SER A 141 28.68 4.45 20.10
C SER A 141 28.97 3.04 20.67
N PRO A 142 27.95 2.21 20.93
CA PRO A 142 28.07 0.76 20.86
C PRO A 142 27.30 0.21 19.65
N GLU A 143 27.98 -0.65 18.89
CA GLU A 143 27.43 -1.46 17.81
C GLU A 143 26.35 -2.42 18.34
N ILE A 144 25.19 -2.50 17.67
CA ILE A 144 24.24 -3.59 17.84
C ILE A 144 23.88 -4.14 16.46
N ASN A 145 24.29 -5.38 16.22
CA ASN A 145 23.91 -6.20 15.08
C ASN A 145 22.39 -6.41 15.08
N LEU A 146 21.73 -6.12 13.96
CA LEU A 146 20.30 -6.40 13.77
C LEU A 146 20.14 -7.53 12.75
N SER A 147 20.01 -8.76 13.26
CA SER A 147 19.47 -9.87 12.50
C SER A 147 17.95 -9.72 12.39
N ASN A 148 17.47 -9.84 11.14
CA ASN A 148 16.17 -10.32 10.66
C ASN A 148 14.99 -10.33 11.65
N ASP A 149 13.96 -9.56 11.32
CA ASP A 149 12.61 -10.08 11.03
C ASP A 149 11.63 -8.92 11.02
N PHE A 150 11.04 -8.61 9.86
CA PHE A 150 9.74 -7.96 9.75
C PHE A 150 9.24 -8.14 8.30
N SER A 151 9.01 -9.39 7.90
CA SER A 151 7.96 -9.66 6.91
C SER A 151 6.61 -9.48 7.61
N ASP A 152 5.60 -9.20 6.82
CA ASP A 152 4.20 -9.09 7.23
C ASP A 152 3.83 -7.71 7.78
N TYR A 153 3.46 -6.81 6.86
CA TYR A 153 2.11 -6.23 6.80
C TYR A 153 2.09 -5.20 5.68
N PHE A 154 1.20 -5.32 4.69
CA PHE A 154 0.30 -4.26 4.19
C PHE A 154 -0.31 -4.67 2.83
N HIS A 155 -1.63 -4.81 2.81
CA HIS A 155 -2.42 -5.01 1.60
C HIS A 155 -3.38 -3.83 1.39
N VAL A 156 -3.58 -3.53 0.11
CA VAL A 156 -4.08 -2.30 -0.52
C VAL A 156 -5.62 -2.25 -0.56
N PHE A 157 -6.21 -1.05 -0.44
CA PHE A 157 -7.47 -0.70 -1.10
C PHE A 157 -7.37 0.73 -1.65
N GLY A 158 -7.55 0.90 -2.96
CA GLY A 158 -7.62 2.17 -3.69
C GLY A 158 -8.96 2.33 -4.40
N GLU A 159 -9.40 3.58 -4.55
CA GLU A 159 -10.37 4.06 -5.56
C GLU A 159 -9.54 4.57 -6.76
N PRO A 160 -10.09 4.58 -8.00
CA PRO A 160 -9.32 4.80 -9.21
C PRO A 160 -9.24 6.31 -9.47
N ASP A 161 -8.10 6.90 -9.16
CA ASP A 161 -7.76 8.22 -9.67
C ASP A 161 -6.61 8.06 -10.66
N LYS A 162 -6.82 8.53 -11.88
CA LYS A 162 -5.83 8.66 -12.95
C LYS A 162 -4.57 9.34 -12.41
N VAL A 163 -3.40 8.69 -12.47
CA VAL A 163 -2.13 9.35 -12.14
C VAL A 163 -0.94 8.86 -12.99
N GLN A 164 -0.36 9.82 -13.71
CA GLN A 164 1.05 10.06 -14.01
C GLN A 164 1.77 9.19 -15.05
N GLU A 165 2.49 9.87 -15.95
CA GLU A 165 3.19 9.40 -17.17
C GLU A 165 4.00 8.09 -17.09
N ASN A 166 4.38 7.57 -15.93
CA ASN A 166 5.01 6.25 -15.79
C ASN A 166 4.68 5.68 -14.41
N LEU A 167 4.25 4.43 -14.33
CA LEU A 167 3.80 3.80 -13.08
C LEU A 167 4.57 2.50 -12.79
N ASP A 168 5.54 2.57 -11.88
CA ASP A 168 6.23 1.38 -11.35
C ASP A 168 5.44 0.80 -10.15
N THR A 169 4.85 -0.38 -10.30
CA THR A 169 4.09 -1.08 -9.24
C THR A 169 4.52 -2.52 -9.08
N PHE A 170 5.12 -2.86 -7.94
CA PHE A 170 5.72 -4.19 -7.75
C PHE A 170 4.72 -5.36 -7.76
N GLU A 171 3.57 -5.22 -7.09
CA GLU A 171 2.54 -6.28 -7.02
C GLU A 171 1.16 -5.66 -7.19
N ILE A 172 0.36 -6.22 -8.11
CA ILE A 172 -1.04 -5.87 -8.32
C ILE A 172 -1.90 -6.96 -7.70
N GLY A 173 -2.80 -6.59 -6.80
CA GLY A 173 -3.69 -7.56 -6.15
C GLY A 173 -4.70 -8.15 -7.13
N ALA A 174 -5.18 -9.37 -6.86
CA ALA A 174 -6.19 -10.03 -7.71
C ALA A 174 -7.47 -9.19 -7.89
N GLY A 175 -7.97 -9.11 -9.12
CA GLY A 175 -9.17 -8.35 -9.47
C GLY A 175 -8.98 -6.84 -9.47
N SER A 176 -7.74 -6.36 -9.67
CA SER A 176 -7.46 -4.92 -9.73
C SER A 176 -7.61 -4.38 -11.14
N GLU A 177 -8.01 -3.11 -11.23
CA GLU A 177 -8.12 -2.38 -12.49
C GLU A 177 -7.20 -1.16 -12.42
N LEU A 178 -6.28 -0.99 -13.38
CA LEU A 178 -5.36 0.16 -13.44
C LEU A 178 -5.20 0.69 -14.86
N GLN A 179 -5.09 2.01 -14.97
CA GLN A 179 -4.83 2.72 -16.22
C GLN A 179 -3.63 3.65 -16.04
N ALA A 180 -2.64 3.57 -16.93
CA ALA A 180 -1.46 4.43 -16.96
C ALA A 180 -1.42 5.27 -18.25
N GLU A 181 -1.10 6.56 -18.13
CA GLU A 181 -1.05 7.53 -19.25
C GLU A 181 0.25 7.43 -20.10
N SER A 182 1.19 6.54 -19.75
CA SER A 182 2.27 6.13 -20.67
C SER A 182 2.78 4.73 -20.32
N ASN A 183 3.81 4.54 -19.49
CA ASN A 183 4.31 3.18 -19.20
C ASN A 183 3.80 2.60 -17.87
N LEU A 184 3.63 1.29 -17.83
CA LEU A 184 3.25 0.52 -16.65
C LEU A 184 4.23 -0.63 -16.41
N ASP A 185 5.06 -0.49 -15.37
CA ASP A 185 6.07 -1.49 -15.01
C ASP A 185 5.62 -2.23 -13.76
N THR A 186 5.42 -3.55 -13.87
CA THR A 186 4.95 -4.40 -12.78
C THR A 186 5.82 -5.64 -12.58
N SER A 187 5.87 -6.18 -11.36
CA SER A 187 6.59 -7.44 -11.13
C SER A 187 5.61 -8.61 -11.13
N GLU A 188 4.50 -8.50 -10.42
CA GLU A 188 3.46 -9.53 -10.38
C GLU A 188 2.06 -8.93 -10.52
N ILE A 189 1.20 -9.60 -11.28
CA ILE A 189 -0.21 -9.26 -11.47
C ILE A 189 -1.08 -10.38 -10.90
N GLY A 190 -1.92 -10.08 -9.93
CA GLY A 190 -2.86 -11.03 -9.37
C GLY A 190 -3.93 -11.48 -10.38
N ALA A 191 -4.49 -12.67 -10.18
CA ALA A 191 -5.48 -13.26 -11.08
C ALA A 191 -6.71 -12.36 -11.32
N GLY A 192 -7.21 -12.35 -12.55
CA GLY A 192 -8.42 -11.61 -12.94
C GLY A 192 -8.25 -10.09 -12.92
N SER A 193 -7.03 -9.58 -13.11
CA SER A 193 -6.78 -8.13 -13.14
C SER A 193 -6.87 -7.57 -14.56
N GLU A 194 -7.25 -6.31 -14.68
CA GLU A 194 -7.41 -5.60 -15.95
C GLU A 194 -6.48 -4.38 -15.97
N LEU A 195 -5.50 -4.33 -16.88
CA LEU A 195 -4.55 -3.20 -16.95
C LEU A 195 -4.49 -2.61 -18.35
N GLN A 196 -4.41 -1.27 -18.41
CA GLN A 196 -4.28 -0.53 -19.66
C GLN A 196 -3.13 0.48 -19.57
N ALA A 197 -2.28 0.52 -20.58
CA ALA A 197 -1.19 1.49 -20.71
C ALA A 197 -1.21 2.16 -22.10
N GLU A 198 -1.14 3.50 -22.14
CA GLU A 198 -1.09 4.28 -23.40
C GLU A 198 0.29 4.21 -24.11
N SER A 199 1.28 3.50 -23.54
CA SER A 199 2.56 3.23 -24.19
C SER A 199 3.01 1.80 -23.95
N ASN A 200 3.91 1.52 -22.99
CA ASN A 200 4.41 0.16 -22.76
C ASN A 200 3.88 -0.46 -21.47
N LEU A 201 3.73 -1.78 -21.46
CA LEU A 201 3.38 -2.56 -20.28
C LEU A 201 4.41 -3.66 -20.08
N ASP A 202 5.22 -3.52 -19.04
CA ASP A 202 6.26 -4.49 -18.70
C ASP A 202 5.85 -5.23 -17.42
N THR A 203 5.80 -6.56 -17.47
CA THR A 203 5.46 -7.38 -16.30
C THR A 203 6.29 -8.64 -16.21
N SER A 204 6.58 -9.16 -15.00
CA SER A 204 7.28 -10.43 -14.89
C SER A 204 6.31 -11.61 -14.82
N GLU A 205 5.27 -11.52 -13.99
CA GLU A 205 4.30 -12.61 -13.79
C GLU A 205 2.86 -12.13 -13.87
N ILE A 206 2.01 -12.88 -14.57
CA ILE A 206 0.58 -12.59 -14.72
C ILE A 206 -0.25 -13.73 -14.15
N GLY A 207 -1.19 -13.41 -13.26
CA GLY A 207 -2.15 -14.33 -12.71
C GLY A 207 -3.16 -14.82 -13.75
N ALA A 208 -3.80 -15.95 -13.48
CA ALA A 208 -4.78 -16.54 -14.39
C ALA A 208 -5.98 -15.64 -14.66
N GLY A 209 -6.47 -15.62 -15.92
CA GLY A 209 -7.67 -14.91 -16.32
C GLY A 209 -7.55 -13.39 -16.31
N SER A 210 -6.34 -12.84 -16.42
CA SER A 210 -6.10 -11.39 -16.47
C SER A 210 -6.17 -10.86 -17.90
N GLU A 211 -6.54 -9.59 -18.05
CA GLU A 211 -6.70 -8.89 -19.33
C GLU A 211 -5.76 -7.68 -19.36
N LEU A 212 -4.80 -7.63 -20.27
CA LEU A 212 -3.85 -6.51 -20.37
C LEU A 212 -3.83 -5.93 -21.79
N GLN A 213 -3.82 -4.60 -21.87
CA GLN A 213 -3.75 -3.87 -23.13
C GLN A 213 -2.67 -2.78 -23.10
N ALA A 214 -1.82 -2.74 -24.13
CA ALA A 214 -0.82 -1.70 -24.33
C ALA A 214 -0.91 -1.10 -25.74
N GLU A 215 -0.91 0.23 -25.86
CA GLU A 215 -0.94 0.92 -27.17
C GLU A 215 0.42 0.87 -27.92
N SER A 216 1.51 0.44 -27.27
CA SER A 216 2.81 0.23 -27.93
C SER A 216 3.33 -1.19 -27.70
N ASN A 217 4.04 -1.47 -26.60
CA ASN A 217 4.63 -2.79 -26.38
C ASN A 217 4.10 -3.44 -25.10
N LEU A 218 3.99 -4.76 -25.12
CA LEU A 218 3.67 -5.56 -23.95
C LEU A 218 4.72 -6.66 -23.77
N ASP A 219 5.53 -6.54 -22.71
CA ASP A 219 6.60 -7.47 -22.40
C ASP A 219 6.25 -8.24 -21.12
N THR A 220 6.15 -9.57 -21.22
CA THR A 220 5.89 -10.43 -20.06
C THR A 220 6.75 -11.68 -20.00
N SER A 221 7.17 -12.09 -18.80
CA SER A 221 7.92 -13.35 -18.65
C SER A 221 7.00 -14.55 -18.50
N GLU A 222 6.02 -14.51 -17.59
CA GLU A 222 5.12 -15.63 -17.29
C GLU A 222 3.65 -15.21 -17.33
N ILE A 223 2.81 -16.03 -17.98
CA ILE A 223 1.39 -15.77 -18.16
C ILE A 223 0.54 -16.89 -17.56
N GLY A 224 -0.38 -16.52 -16.68
CA GLY A 224 -1.38 -17.42 -16.11
C GLY A 224 -2.34 -17.97 -17.16
N ALA A 225 -3.00 -19.09 -16.84
CA ALA A 225 -3.94 -19.73 -17.74
C ALA A 225 -5.18 -18.87 -18.02
N GLY A 226 -5.63 -18.85 -19.28
CA GLY A 226 -6.86 -18.16 -19.69
C GLY A 226 -6.77 -16.63 -19.68
N SER A 227 -5.58 -16.07 -19.74
CA SER A 227 -5.35 -14.62 -19.79
C SER A 227 -5.42 -14.09 -21.23
N GLU A 228 -5.84 -12.84 -21.38
CA GLU A 228 -5.94 -12.15 -22.68
C GLU A 228 -4.97 -10.97 -22.72
N LEU A 229 -4.11 -10.92 -23.73
CA LEU A 229 -3.10 -9.86 -23.87
C LEU A 229 -3.17 -9.26 -25.27
N GLN A 230 -3.22 -7.93 -25.33
CA GLN A 230 -3.29 -7.17 -26.58
C GLN A 230 -2.22 -6.08 -26.57
N ALA A 231 -1.43 -5.99 -27.64
CA ALA A 231 -0.52 -4.89 -27.88
C ALA A 231 -0.62 -4.39 -29.32
N GLU A 232 -0.53 -3.09 -29.56
CA GLU A 232 -0.55 -2.61 -30.96
C GLU A 232 0.80 -2.85 -31.64
N SER A 233 1.94 -2.51 -31.03
CA SER A 233 3.23 -2.66 -31.72
C SER A 233 3.85 -4.06 -31.56
N ASN A 234 4.27 -4.44 -30.36
CA ASN A 234 4.93 -5.73 -30.10
C ASN A 234 4.42 -6.38 -28.83
N LEU A 235 4.43 -7.70 -28.83
CA LEU A 235 4.07 -8.53 -27.69
C LEU A 235 5.12 -9.62 -27.52
N ASP A 236 5.96 -9.48 -26.49
CA ASP A 236 7.04 -10.42 -26.19
C ASP A 236 6.72 -11.20 -24.91
N THR A 237 6.66 -12.53 -25.04
CA THR A 237 6.27 -13.43 -23.94
C THR A 237 7.17 -14.66 -23.88
N SER A 238 7.50 -15.13 -22.67
CA SER A 238 8.36 -16.32 -22.50
C SER A 238 7.60 -17.59 -22.14
N GLU A 239 6.71 -17.56 -21.14
CA GLU A 239 5.91 -18.70 -20.70
C GLU A 239 4.41 -18.37 -20.75
N ILE A 240 3.63 -19.23 -21.43
CA ILE A 240 2.21 -18.99 -21.69
C ILE A 240 1.35 -20.08 -21.06
N GLY A 241 0.45 -19.69 -20.16
CA GLY A 241 -0.55 -20.55 -19.54
C GLY A 241 -1.57 -21.10 -20.53
N ALA A 242 -2.13 -22.26 -20.21
CA ALA A 242 -3.07 -22.93 -21.10
C ALA A 242 -4.36 -22.09 -21.32
N GLY A 243 -4.77 -21.96 -22.58
CA GLY A 243 -6.00 -21.25 -22.95
C GLY A 243 -5.89 -19.74 -22.98
N SER A 244 -4.67 -19.18 -22.90
CA SER A 244 -4.44 -17.73 -23.04
C SER A 244 -4.46 -17.29 -24.50
N GLU A 245 -4.97 -16.07 -24.74
CA GLU A 245 -5.11 -15.46 -26.06
C GLU A 245 -4.19 -14.23 -26.17
N LEU A 246 -3.41 -14.17 -27.25
CA LEU A 246 -2.41 -13.12 -27.49
C LEU A 246 -2.65 -12.50 -28.85
N GLN A 247 -2.81 -11.18 -28.91
CA GLN A 247 -3.02 -10.45 -30.15
C GLN A 247 -2.03 -9.28 -30.25
N ALA A 248 -1.40 -9.13 -31.43
CA ALA A 248 -0.53 -8.00 -31.75
C ALA A 248 -0.96 -7.35 -33.07
N GLU A 249 -1.33 -6.08 -33.06
CA GLU A 249 -1.91 -5.35 -34.22
C GLU A 249 -0.90 -4.46 -34.95
N LYS A 250 -0.18 -5.02 -35.93
CA LYS A 250 0.79 -4.28 -36.77
C LYS A 250 0.22 -3.14 -37.61
#